data_AF-A0A1X7UKC6-F1
#
_entry.id   AF-A0A1X7UKC6-F1
#
_cell.length_a   1.000
_cell.length_b   1.000
_cell.length_c   1.000
_cell.angle_alpha   90.00
_cell.angle_beta   90.00
_cell.angle_gamma   90.00
#
_symmetry.space_group_name_H-M   'P 1'
#
loop_
_entity.id
_entity.type
_entity.pdbx_description
1 polymer ?
#
loop_
_entity_poly.entity_id
_entity_poly.type
_entity_poly.pdbx_seq_one_letter_code
_entity_poly.pdbx_strand_id
1 'polypeptide(L)'
;MPLICIKLQNPWNEAKISGLRILIERLLPKELRQSIMKCITIEPGSVVIKLHILDITADSLIEYTGGKLQFMRLIGIFSLYINDHPVLEEDENMNFTFELALLEAVTAGNNERADFLCTLRPPLSQAEKIQTPTPRLQESNCIAAIDFGTSSLSVAYTTPTDDQIRLVPLHSTLERVPNAILIMKDQKNQQCEVIGIGNMAQSIMYCSDLKKGAKNFIYFERIKNLLERDNSVNRTTEVSSFTGGSYYLIEVIAFILTHLKEKLLTDELKEVYKSTDFDWVITVPAIWKARARRMMREAAYMAGLTSDAPGITRFTPVGSPLPRPEEVNPEKLSLALEPEVAAIYAQHQSEVSGTPPQRYMVVDIGGGTVDITVHDKSNRRISVVLPPMGNTWGGTTINETPTVHGLAPIAAMVHAHTAIAV
;
A
#
# COMPACT_ATOMS: atom_id res chain seq x y z
N MET A 1 -17.54 -19.55 -17.81
CA MET A 1 -16.48 -20.56 -17.64
C MET A 1 -15.60 -20.12 -16.49
N PRO A 2 -15.26 -20.99 -15.51
CA PRO A 2 -14.50 -20.59 -14.31
C PRO A 2 -13.05 -20.18 -14.63
N LEU A 3 -12.59 -19.03 -14.15
CA LEU A 3 -11.22 -18.56 -14.25
C LEU A 3 -10.59 -18.57 -12.86
N ILE A 4 -9.44 -19.24 -12.67
CA ILE A 4 -8.70 -19.25 -11.40
C ILE A 4 -7.47 -18.34 -11.51
N CYS A 5 -7.28 -17.41 -10.59
CA CYS A 5 -6.09 -16.55 -10.57
C CYS A 5 -5.30 -16.76 -9.28
N ILE A 6 -4.02 -17.17 -9.38
CA ILE A 6 -3.12 -17.39 -8.23
C ILE A 6 -1.91 -16.46 -8.35
N LYS A 7 -1.95 -15.32 -7.67
CA LYS A 7 -0.82 -14.37 -7.68
C LYS A 7 0.24 -14.84 -6.68
N LEU A 8 1.46 -15.10 -7.17
CA LEU A 8 2.63 -15.47 -6.36
C LEU A 8 3.79 -14.55 -6.73
N GLN A 9 4.53 -14.09 -5.73
CA GLN A 9 5.59 -13.10 -5.89
C GLN A 9 6.90 -13.77 -6.37
N ASN A 10 7.57 -13.17 -7.37
CA ASN A 10 8.91 -13.49 -7.95
C ASN A 10 8.94 -14.34 -9.26
N PRO A 11 10.00 -14.18 -10.10
CA PRO A 11 10.18 -14.97 -11.33
C PRO A 11 10.47 -16.46 -11.07
N TRP A 12 9.97 -17.30 -11.98
CA TRP A 12 9.97 -18.76 -11.90
C TRP A 12 11.15 -19.38 -12.66
N ASN A 13 11.78 -20.41 -12.09
CA ASN A 13 12.72 -21.30 -12.79
C ASN A 13 12.07 -22.69 -12.95
N GLU A 14 12.67 -23.60 -13.72
CA GLU A 14 12.08 -24.93 -13.98
C GLU A 14 11.76 -25.72 -12.71
N ALA A 15 12.59 -25.59 -11.66
CA ALA A 15 12.33 -26.18 -10.35
C ALA A 15 11.03 -25.61 -9.76
N LYS A 16 10.86 -24.29 -9.66
CA LYS A 16 9.63 -23.65 -9.14
C LYS A 16 8.38 -24.10 -9.91
N ILE A 17 8.45 -24.23 -11.24
CA ILE A 17 7.32 -24.69 -12.08
C ILE A 17 6.94 -26.15 -11.74
N SER A 18 7.92 -27.01 -11.45
CA SER A 18 7.66 -28.38 -11.00
C SER A 18 6.96 -28.44 -9.63
N GLY A 19 7.31 -27.54 -8.71
CA GLY A 19 6.62 -27.40 -7.42
C GLY A 19 5.18 -26.91 -7.55
N LEU A 20 4.95 -25.93 -8.45
CA LEU A 20 3.60 -25.47 -8.80
C LEU A 20 2.74 -26.59 -9.39
N ARG A 21 3.32 -27.47 -10.21
CA ARG A 21 2.61 -28.64 -10.77
C ARG A 21 2.10 -29.57 -9.67
N ILE A 22 2.96 -29.89 -8.70
CA ILE A 22 2.62 -30.73 -7.53
C ILE A 22 1.52 -30.07 -6.69
N LEU A 23 1.60 -28.74 -6.52
CA LEU A 23 0.60 -27.95 -5.82
C LEU A 23 -0.77 -28.02 -6.51
N ILE A 24 -0.81 -27.79 -7.82
CA ILE A 24 -2.04 -27.84 -8.62
C ILE A 24 -2.67 -29.24 -8.60
N GLU A 25 -1.86 -30.30 -8.67
CA GLU A 25 -2.33 -31.68 -8.57
C GLU A 25 -3.03 -31.96 -7.23
N ARG A 26 -2.60 -31.34 -6.13
CA ARG A 26 -3.25 -31.49 -4.83
C ARG A 26 -4.45 -30.56 -4.63
N LEU A 27 -4.44 -29.36 -5.20
CA LEU A 27 -5.52 -28.39 -5.05
C LEU A 27 -6.77 -28.76 -5.85
N LEU A 28 -6.63 -29.43 -7.00
CA LEU A 28 -7.73 -29.69 -7.93
C LEU A 28 -8.16 -31.18 -7.99
N PRO A 29 -9.42 -31.46 -8.37
CA PRO A 29 -9.95 -32.82 -8.52
C PRO A 29 -9.11 -33.71 -9.44
N LYS A 30 -9.05 -35.01 -9.15
CA LYS A 30 -8.17 -35.96 -9.83
C LYS A 30 -8.53 -36.14 -11.31
N GLU A 31 -9.81 -36.01 -11.64
CA GLU A 31 -10.34 -36.14 -13.00
C GLU A 31 -9.87 -35.01 -13.93
N LEU A 32 -9.48 -33.86 -13.38
CA LEU A 32 -9.12 -32.66 -14.16
C LEU A 32 -7.61 -32.53 -14.45
N ARG A 33 -6.78 -33.30 -13.75
CA ARG A 33 -5.31 -33.10 -13.68
C ARG A 33 -4.59 -33.18 -15.03
N GLN A 34 -5.06 -34.02 -15.96
CA GLN A 34 -4.43 -34.20 -17.28
C GLN A 34 -4.71 -33.03 -18.25
N SER A 35 -5.86 -32.35 -18.11
CA SER A 35 -6.27 -31.24 -18.98
C SER A 35 -5.79 -29.88 -18.47
N ILE A 36 -5.67 -29.72 -17.15
CA ILE A 36 -5.23 -28.48 -16.48
C ILE A 36 -3.84 -28.03 -16.94
N MET A 37 -2.89 -28.96 -17.11
CA MET A 37 -1.51 -28.60 -17.46
C MET A 37 -1.34 -27.93 -18.82
N LYS A 38 -2.32 -28.07 -19.72
CA LYS A 38 -2.32 -27.42 -21.05
C LYS A 38 -2.90 -26.01 -21.03
N CYS A 39 -3.57 -25.61 -19.94
CA CYS A 39 -4.33 -24.36 -19.83
C CYS A 39 -3.69 -23.35 -18.86
N ILE A 40 -2.59 -23.71 -18.19
CA ILE A 40 -1.84 -22.81 -17.31
C ILE A 40 -1.07 -21.81 -18.16
N THR A 41 -1.34 -20.51 -17.96
CA THR A 41 -0.51 -19.44 -18.51
C THR A 41 0.35 -18.88 -17.38
N ILE A 42 1.67 -18.97 -17.51
CA ILE A 42 2.60 -18.40 -16.53
C ILE A 42 3.04 -17.04 -17.06
N GLU A 43 2.72 -15.97 -16.33
CA GLU A 43 3.17 -14.62 -16.64
C GLU A 43 4.38 -14.25 -15.75
N PRO A 44 5.32 -13.41 -16.21
CA PRO A 44 6.41 -12.95 -15.37
C PRO A 44 5.88 -12.22 -14.12
N GLY A 45 6.14 -12.75 -12.92
CA GLY A 45 5.76 -12.12 -11.64
C GLY A 45 4.37 -12.50 -11.09
N SER A 46 3.58 -13.35 -11.76
CA SER A 46 2.35 -13.95 -11.20
C SER A 46 1.91 -15.22 -11.96
N VAL A 47 1.18 -16.16 -11.32
CA VAL A 47 0.68 -17.37 -11.99
C VAL A 47 -0.82 -17.28 -12.24
N VAL A 48 -1.22 -16.86 -13.43
CA VAL A 48 -2.65 -16.82 -13.80
C VAL A 48 -3.08 -18.17 -14.38
N ILE A 49 -3.67 -19.05 -13.56
CA ILE A 49 -4.12 -20.38 -13.97
C ILE A 49 -5.50 -20.32 -14.66
N LYS A 50 -5.53 -20.04 -15.96
CA LYS A 50 -6.80 -19.99 -16.72
C LYS A 50 -7.39 -21.38 -16.96
N LEU A 51 -8.21 -21.88 -16.03
CA LEU A 51 -8.81 -23.21 -16.11
C LEU A 51 -10.12 -23.26 -16.89
N HIS A 52 -10.05 -23.54 -18.19
CA HIS A 52 -11.25 -23.90 -18.95
C HIS A 52 -11.69 -25.33 -18.61
N ILE A 53 -12.50 -25.49 -17.56
CA ILE A 53 -13.10 -26.79 -17.20
C ILE A 53 -14.51 -26.85 -17.77
N LEU A 54 -14.74 -27.76 -18.72
CA LEU A 54 -15.99 -27.88 -19.47
C LEU A 54 -17.14 -28.50 -18.67
N ASP A 55 -16.86 -29.13 -17.52
CA ASP A 55 -17.82 -29.96 -16.80
C ASP A 55 -17.96 -29.64 -15.29
N ILE A 56 -17.56 -28.44 -14.85
CA ILE A 56 -17.74 -28.00 -13.45
C ILE A 56 -18.23 -26.54 -13.40
N THR A 57 -19.17 -26.25 -12.49
CA THR A 57 -19.62 -24.88 -12.23
C THR A 57 -18.62 -24.15 -11.32
N ALA A 58 -18.66 -22.82 -11.32
CA ALA A 58 -17.87 -22.01 -10.39
C ALA A 58 -18.20 -22.37 -8.93
N ASP A 59 -19.46 -22.60 -8.62
CA ASP A 59 -19.93 -22.93 -7.26
C ASP A 59 -19.36 -24.26 -6.75
N SER A 60 -19.34 -25.32 -7.59
CA SER A 60 -18.75 -26.61 -7.21
C SER A 60 -17.22 -26.51 -7.00
N LEU A 61 -16.55 -25.62 -7.74
CA LEU A 61 -15.14 -25.32 -7.53
C LEU A 61 -14.89 -24.56 -6.23
N ILE A 62 -15.74 -23.58 -5.91
CA ILE A 62 -15.68 -22.81 -4.65
C ILE A 62 -15.89 -23.75 -3.46
N GLU A 63 -16.89 -24.64 -3.52
CA GLU A 63 -17.16 -25.61 -2.46
C GLU A 63 -15.97 -26.57 -2.25
N TYR A 64 -15.42 -27.11 -3.33
CA TYR A 64 -14.27 -28.02 -3.27
C TYR A 64 -12.99 -27.35 -2.74
N THR A 65 -12.75 -26.09 -3.12
CA THR A 65 -11.59 -25.31 -2.66
C THR A 65 -11.77 -24.78 -1.24
N GLY A 66 -13.01 -24.53 -0.80
CA GLY A 66 -13.38 -24.16 0.56
C GLY A 66 -12.88 -25.16 1.61
N GLY A 67 -12.94 -26.45 1.31
CA GLY A 67 -12.39 -27.51 2.18
C GLY A 67 -10.85 -27.51 2.31
N LYS A 68 -10.15 -26.72 1.49
CA LYS A 68 -8.67 -26.67 1.42
C LYS A 68 -8.09 -25.32 1.82
N LEU A 69 -8.90 -24.37 2.29
CA LEU A 69 -8.44 -23.03 2.68
C LEU A 69 -7.35 -23.07 3.76
N GLN A 70 -7.54 -23.92 4.79
CA GLN A 70 -6.53 -24.11 5.83
C GLN A 70 -5.21 -24.61 5.25
N PHE A 71 -5.25 -25.50 4.27
CA PHE A 71 -4.05 -26.00 3.59
C PHE A 71 -3.37 -24.90 2.76
N MET A 72 -4.14 -24.07 2.03
CA MET A 72 -3.63 -22.95 1.22
C MET A 72 -2.86 -21.93 2.07
N ARG A 73 -3.38 -21.56 3.24
CA ARG A 73 -2.70 -20.66 4.21
C ARG A 73 -1.33 -21.16 4.61
N LEU A 74 -1.21 -22.48 4.83
CA LEU A 74 -0.01 -23.13 5.36
C LEU A 74 1.13 -23.23 4.34
N ILE A 75 0.84 -23.00 3.06
CA ILE A 75 1.82 -23.05 1.96
C ILE A 75 2.03 -21.68 1.32
N GLY A 76 1.52 -20.62 1.95
CA GLY A 76 1.74 -19.24 1.53
C GLY A 76 0.80 -18.74 0.43
N ILE A 77 -0.33 -19.41 0.21
CA ILE A 77 -1.39 -18.91 -0.68
C ILE A 77 -2.37 -18.14 0.19
N PHE A 78 -2.35 -16.81 0.07
CA PHE A 78 -3.22 -15.90 0.83
C PHE A 78 -4.30 -15.24 -0.03
N SER A 79 -4.27 -15.45 -1.35
CA SER A 79 -5.32 -15.00 -2.27
C SER A 79 -5.68 -16.07 -3.31
N LEU A 80 -6.98 -16.27 -3.53
CA LEU A 80 -7.56 -17.15 -4.54
C LEU A 80 -8.87 -16.54 -5.03
N TYR A 81 -8.98 -16.32 -6.34
CA TYR A 81 -10.21 -15.84 -6.98
C TYR A 81 -10.72 -16.86 -8.00
N ILE A 82 -12.04 -17.03 -8.06
CA ILE A 82 -12.74 -17.85 -9.06
C ILE A 82 -13.79 -16.96 -9.74
N ASN A 83 -13.63 -16.65 -11.04
CA ASN A 83 -14.49 -15.69 -11.77
C ASN A 83 -14.63 -14.34 -11.05
N ASP A 84 -13.50 -13.77 -10.61
CA ASP A 84 -13.46 -12.51 -9.86
C ASP A 84 -14.16 -12.54 -8.48
N HIS A 85 -14.70 -13.70 -8.06
CA HIS A 85 -15.16 -13.91 -6.68
C HIS A 85 -13.99 -14.34 -5.78
N PRO A 86 -13.75 -13.64 -4.66
CA PRO A 86 -12.72 -14.03 -3.70
C PRO A 86 -13.14 -15.30 -2.95
N VAL A 87 -12.36 -16.36 -3.10
CA VAL A 87 -12.53 -17.63 -2.36
C VAL A 87 -11.61 -17.67 -1.13
N LEU A 88 -10.41 -17.08 -1.25
CA LEU A 88 -9.49 -16.82 -0.16
C LEU A 88 -8.94 -15.40 -0.37
N GLU A 89 -9.02 -14.55 0.65
CA GLU A 89 -8.44 -13.20 0.61
C GLU A 89 -8.02 -12.79 2.03
N GLU A 90 -6.80 -13.15 2.39
CA GLU A 90 -6.24 -12.95 3.72
C GLU A 90 -5.02 -12.04 3.71
N ASP A 91 -4.70 -11.49 4.87
CA ASP A 91 -3.50 -10.68 5.04
C ASP A 91 -2.27 -11.53 4.70
N GLU A 92 -1.47 -11.07 3.73
CA GLU A 92 -0.18 -11.71 3.44
C GLU A 92 0.69 -11.71 4.71
N ASN A 93 1.08 -12.89 5.17
CA ASN A 93 2.02 -13.01 6.27
C ASN A 93 3.44 -12.71 5.75
N MET A 94 3.91 -11.47 5.93
CA MET A 94 5.26 -11.06 5.52
C MET A 94 6.39 -11.82 6.24
N ASN A 95 6.07 -12.53 7.33
CA ASN A 95 6.99 -13.40 8.07
C ASN A 95 6.84 -14.88 7.68
N PHE A 96 6.00 -15.21 6.70
CA PHE A 96 5.86 -16.58 6.23
C PHE A 96 7.17 -17.06 5.59
N THR A 97 7.73 -18.14 6.13
CA THR A 97 8.78 -18.93 5.46
C THR A 97 8.35 -20.38 5.38
N PHE A 98 8.81 -21.09 4.35
CA PHE A 98 8.56 -22.53 4.22
C PHE A 98 9.14 -23.30 5.42
N GLU A 99 10.24 -22.81 5.98
CA GLU A 99 10.90 -23.34 7.16
C GLU A 99 10.03 -23.21 8.41
N LEU A 100 9.39 -22.05 8.61
CA LEU A 100 8.40 -21.83 9.68
C LEU A 100 7.19 -22.74 9.50
N ALA A 101 6.65 -22.83 8.29
CA ALA A 101 5.50 -23.68 7.99
C ALA A 101 5.79 -25.19 8.19
N LEU A 102 7.02 -25.63 7.89
CA LEU A 102 7.48 -27.01 8.11
C LEU A 102 7.70 -27.27 9.60
N LEU A 103 8.32 -26.32 10.31
CA LEU A 103 8.53 -26.41 11.75
C LEU A 103 7.20 -26.53 12.51
N GLU A 104 6.21 -25.73 12.15
CA GLU A 104 4.85 -25.83 12.68
C GLU A 104 4.19 -27.19 12.37
N ALA A 105 4.37 -27.71 11.14
CA ALA A 105 3.81 -29.00 10.74
C ALA A 105 4.35 -30.15 11.60
N VAL A 106 5.67 -30.15 11.81
CA VAL A 106 6.38 -31.14 12.63
C VAL A 106 5.98 -30.97 14.11
N THR A 107 5.91 -29.73 14.60
CA THR A 107 5.53 -29.44 15.99
C THR A 107 4.09 -29.83 16.28
N ALA A 108 3.19 -29.69 15.31
CA ALA A 108 1.79 -30.11 15.42
C ALA A 108 1.57 -31.63 15.18
N GLY A 109 2.63 -32.41 14.92
CA GLY A 109 2.54 -33.85 14.63
C GLY A 109 1.80 -34.19 13.33
N ASN A 110 1.69 -33.22 12.41
CA ASN A 110 0.98 -33.39 11.15
C ASN A 110 1.92 -33.94 10.08
N ASN A 111 2.13 -35.26 10.11
CA ASN A 111 3.08 -35.95 9.24
C ASN A 111 2.76 -35.82 7.74
N GLU A 112 1.47 -35.82 7.37
CA GLU A 112 1.07 -35.61 5.97
C GLU A 112 1.46 -34.21 5.48
N ARG A 113 1.31 -33.20 6.35
CA ARG A 113 1.73 -31.81 6.08
C ARG A 113 3.24 -31.69 6.00
N ALA A 114 3.98 -32.34 6.90
CA ALA A 114 5.45 -32.32 6.88
C ALA A 114 6.02 -33.00 5.63
N ASP A 115 5.47 -34.15 5.22
CA ASP A 115 5.88 -34.85 4.00
C ASP A 115 5.56 -34.04 2.73
N PHE A 116 4.41 -33.37 2.70
CA PHE A 116 4.06 -32.48 1.59
C PHE A 116 5.01 -31.27 1.49
N LEU A 117 5.30 -30.61 2.62
CA LEU A 117 6.26 -29.50 2.65
C LEU A 117 7.68 -29.97 2.29
N CYS A 118 8.08 -31.18 2.67
CA CYS A 118 9.33 -31.80 2.27
C CYS A 118 9.40 -32.13 0.77
N THR A 119 8.29 -32.52 0.14
CA THR A 119 8.22 -32.74 -1.32
C THR A 119 8.23 -31.44 -2.13
N LEU A 120 7.82 -30.32 -1.53
CA LEU A 120 7.99 -28.97 -2.07
C LEU A 120 9.38 -28.36 -1.82
N ARG A 121 10.21 -28.99 -0.98
CA ARG A 121 11.52 -28.48 -0.54
C ARG A 121 12.60 -28.42 -1.63
N PRO A 122 12.65 -29.30 -2.66
CA PRO A 122 13.56 -29.07 -3.78
C PRO A 122 13.17 -27.87 -4.69
N PRO A 123 11.88 -27.62 -5.02
CA PRO A 123 11.51 -26.53 -5.93
C PRO A 123 11.17 -25.17 -5.28
N LEU A 124 10.89 -25.09 -3.98
CA LEU A 124 10.43 -23.86 -3.31
C LEU A 124 11.26 -23.44 -2.09
N SER A 125 12.42 -24.06 -1.84
CA SER A 125 13.40 -23.53 -0.87
C SER A 125 13.59 -22.04 -1.13
N GLN A 126 13.47 -21.21 -0.09
CA GLN A 126 13.57 -19.75 -0.17
C GLN A 126 14.63 -19.41 -1.22
N ALA A 127 14.19 -18.91 -2.38
CA ALA A 127 15.14 -18.53 -3.40
C ALA A 127 16.08 -17.55 -2.70
N GLU A 128 17.39 -17.82 -2.73
CA GLU A 128 18.33 -16.73 -2.56
C GLU A 128 17.77 -15.62 -3.44
N LYS A 129 17.54 -14.44 -2.84
CA LYS A 129 17.25 -13.26 -3.63
C LYS A 129 18.45 -13.16 -4.55
N ILE A 130 18.31 -13.68 -5.77
CA ILE A 130 19.26 -13.48 -6.84
C ILE A 130 19.51 -11.99 -6.73
N GLN A 131 20.77 -11.59 -6.69
CA GLN A 131 21.07 -10.23 -7.11
C GLN A 131 20.51 -10.19 -8.51
N THR A 132 19.22 -9.82 -8.63
CA THR A 132 18.64 -9.37 -9.86
C THR A 132 19.73 -8.46 -10.36
N PRO A 133 20.36 -8.71 -11.52
CA PRO A 133 21.08 -7.62 -12.15
C PRO A 133 20.08 -6.50 -12.05
N THR A 134 20.44 -5.44 -11.29
CA THR A 134 19.56 -4.32 -10.95
C THR A 134 18.71 -4.20 -12.17
N PRO A 135 17.37 -4.46 -12.10
CA PRO A 135 16.57 -4.36 -13.31
C PRO A 135 17.09 -3.07 -13.90
N ARG A 136 17.54 -3.10 -15.15
CA ARG A 136 17.71 -1.84 -15.84
C ARG A 136 16.26 -1.37 -15.93
N LEU A 137 15.71 -0.87 -14.80
CA LEU A 137 15.03 0.39 -14.69
C LEU A 137 15.78 1.16 -15.76
N GLN A 138 15.11 1.28 -16.89
CA GLN A 138 15.38 2.40 -17.72
C GLN A 138 15.21 3.55 -16.73
N GLU A 139 16.33 3.98 -16.14
CA GLU A 139 16.33 4.81 -14.94
C GLU A 139 15.46 5.99 -15.32
N SER A 140 14.25 6.05 -14.77
CA SER A 140 13.46 7.25 -14.91
C SER A 140 14.28 8.26 -14.14
N ASN A 141 14.93 9.18 -14.85
CA ASN A 141 15.70 10.24 -14.21
C ASN A 141 14.81 11.16 -13.36
N CYS A 142 13.49 10.98 -13.42
CA CYS A 142 12.51 11.67 -12.62
C CYS A 142 11.95 10.73 -11.54
N ILE A 143 12.05 11.14 -10.28
CA ILE A 143 11.45 10.43 -9.14
C ILE A 143 10.53 11.40 -8.43
N ALA A 144 9.33 10.95 -8.07
CA ALA A 144 8.39 11.71 -7.26
C ALA A 144 8.04 10.90 -6.01
N ALA A 145 8.22 11.49 -4.83
CA ALA A 145 7.93 10.88 -3.55
C ALA A 145 6.81 11.64 -2.83
N ILE A 146 5.78 10.92 -2.39
CA ILE A 146 4.66 11.46 -1.64
C ILE A 146 4.77 10.96 -0.20
N ASP A 147 4.92 11.89 0.74
CA ASP A 147 4.65 11.63 2.14
C ASP A 147 3.16 11.80 2.38
N PHE A 148 2.44 10.68 2.32
CA PHE A 148 1.02 10.63 2.65
C PHE A 148 0.89 10.44 4.15
N GLY A 149 1.13 11.48 4.95
CA GLY A 149 1.10 11.41 6.40
C GLY A 149 -0.31 11.47 6.99
N THR A 150 -0.43 11.12 8.28
CA THR A 150 -1.72 11.15 8.99
C THR A 150 -2.25 12.56 9.16
N SER A 151 -1.38 13.48 9.59
CA SER A 151 -1.75 14.88 9.84
C SER A 151 -1.36 15.80 8.69
N SER A 152 -0.44 15.39 7.82
CA SER A 152 0.12 16.26 6.80
C SER A 152 0.43 15.52 5.52
N LEU A 153 0.52 16.28 4.43
CA LEU A 153 0.90 15.84 3.09
C LEU A 153 2.11 16.64 2.64
N SER A 154 3.03 16.00 1.93
CA SER A 154 4.12 16.66 1.21
C SER A 154 4.52 15.86 -0.02
N VAL A 155 5.09 16.54 -1.01
CA VAL A 155 5.59 15.92 -2.24
C VAL A 155 7.01 16.41 -2.48
N ALA A 156 7.92 15.49 -2.72
CA ALA A 156 9.28 15.75 -3.15
C ALA A 156 9.51 15.18 -4.55
N TYR A 157 10.41 15.78 -5.32
CA TYR A 157 10.77 15.26 -6.62
C TYR A 157 12.22 15.56 -6.97
N THR A 158 12.73 14.84 -7.96
CA THR A 158 13.98 15.15 -8.66
C THR A 158 13.78 14.96 -10.16
N THR A 159 14.63 15.60 -10.96
CA THR A 159 14.62 15.55 -12.43
C THR A 159 16.07 15.50 -12.92
N PRO A 160 16.34 15.01 -14.15
CA PRO A 160 17.70 14.92 -14.71
C PRO A 160 18.46 16.25 -14.88
N THR A 161 17.85 17.38 -14.52
CA THR A 161 18.43 18.70 -14.78
C THR A 161 19.59 19.03 -13.85
N ASP A 162 19.50 18.64 -12.56
CA ASP A 162 20.51 18.97 -11.56
C ASP A 162 20.62 17.97 -10.39
N ASP A 163 19.90 16.84 -10.44
CA ASP A 163 19.81 15.83 -9.38
C ASP A 163 19.46 16.38 -7.98
N GLN A 164 18.91 17.59 -7.90
CA GLN A 164 18.49 18.16 -6.62
C GLN A 164 17.14 17.61 -6.21
N ILE A 165 17.01 17.35 -4.90
CA ILE A 165 15.72 17.01 -4.28
C ILE A 165 15.01 18.33 -3.99
N ARG A 166 13.82 18.50 -4.56
CA ARG A 166 12.98 19.68 -4.38
C ARG A 166 11.65 19.28 -3.75
N LEU A 167 11.13 20.15 -2.90
CA LEU A 167 9.79 20.00 -2.35
C LEU A 167 8.81 20.82 -3.16
N VAL A 168 7.58 20.32 -3.28
CA VAL A 168 6.47 20.99 -3.98
C VAL A 168 5.73 21.90 -2.99
N PRO A 169 5.63 23.21 -3.22
CA PRO A 169 4.72 24.09 -2.50
C PRO A 169 3.25 23.72 -2.77
N LEU A 170 2.62 23.01 -1.83
CA LEU A 170 1.24 22.57 -1.97
C LEU A 170 0.21 23.69 -1.71
N HIS A 171 0.58 24.70 -0.92
CA HIS A 171 -0.23 25.90 -0.75
C HIS A 171 0.64 27.13 -0.45
N SER A 172 0.59 28.13 -1.35
CA SER A 172 1.47 29.30 -1.31
C SER A 172 2.94 28.85 -1.29
N THR A 173 3.68 29.08 -0.20
CA THR A 173 5.08 28.65 -0.03
C THR A 173 5.22 27.43 0.89
N LEU A 174 4.10 26.82 1.31
CA LEU A 174 4.12 25.70 2.25
C LEU A 174 4.28 24.37 1.50
N GLU A 175 5.40 23.71 1.77
CA GLU A 175 5.77 22.40 1.21
C GLU A 175 5.14 21.22 1.97
N ARG A 176 4.72 21.47 3.21
CA ARG A 176 3.98 20.55 4.07
C ARG A 176 2.67 21.20 4.49
N VAL A 177 1.56 20.56 4.17
CA VAL A 177 0.23 21.07 4.47
C VAL A 177 -0.59 20.02 5.22
N PRO A 178 -1.63 20.40 5.98
CA PRO A 178 -2.52 19.43 6.62
C PRO A 178 -3.07 18.38 5.63
N ASN A 179 -3.27 17.15 6.10
CA ASN A 179 -4.00 16.13 5.34
C ASN A 179 -5.50 16.45 5.41
N ALA A 180 -5.89 17.43 4.61
CA ALA A 180 -7.25 17.92 4.47
C ALA A 180 -7.53 18.21 3.00
N ILE A 181 -8.73 17.89 2.53
CA ILE A 181 -9.14 18.09 1.15
C ILE A 181 -10.57 18.59 1.11
N LEU A 182 -10.83 19.57 0.24
CA LEU A 182 -12.14 20.11 -0.05
C LEU A 182 -12.46 19.94 -1.53
N ILE A 183 -13.55 19.23 -1.81
CA ILE A 183 -13.97 18.87 -3.15
C ILE A 183 -15.33 19.50 -3.42
N MET A 184 -15.48 20.14 -4.56
CA MET A 184 -16.75 20.62 -5.08
C MET A 184 -17.30 19.62 -6.09
N LYS A 185 -18.56 19.24 -5.91
CA LYS A 185 -19.29 18.32 -6.78
C LYS A 185 -20.25 19.11 -7.66
N ASP A 186 -20.05 19.06 -8.97
CA ASP A 186 -20.99 19.60 -9.95
C ASP A 186 -22.27 18.74 -9.94
N GLN A 187 -23.41 19.38 -9.71
CA GLN A 187 -24.70 18.71 -9.65
C GLN A 187 -25.15 18.15 -11.01
N LYS A 188 -24.74 18.75 -12.13
CA LYS A 188 -25.22 18.38 -13.47
C LYS A 188 -24.57 17.11 -14.00
N ASN A 189 -23.24 17.03 -13.93
CA ASN A 189 -22.47 15.91 -14.50
C ASN A 189 -21.85 15.00 -13.42
N GLN A 190 -22.03 15.32 -12.13
CA GLN A 190 -21.46 14.61 -10.98
C GLN A 190 -19.91 14.61 -10.96
N GLN A 191 -19.26 15.47 -11.75
CA GLN A 191 -17.82 15.66 -11.68
C GLN A 191 -17.45 16.33 -10.37
N CYS A 192 -16.29 15.96 -9.87
CA CYS A 192 -15.71 16.41 -8.63
C CYS A 192 -14.42 17.16 -8.95
N GLU A 193 -14.31 18.38 -8.45
CA GLU A 193 -13.14 19.24 -8.59
C GLU A 193 -12.57 19.53 -7.20
N VAL A 194 -11.26 19.37 -7.04
CA VAL A 194 -10.59 19.72 -5.78
C VAL A 194 -10.37 21.22 -5.76
N ILE A 195 -11.05 21.91 -4.85
CA ILE A 195 -10.99 23.37 -4.74
C ILE A 195 -10.06 23.85 -3.61
N GLY A 196 -9.55 22.92 -2.80
CA GLY A 196 -8.57 23.25 -1.76
C GLY A 196 -7.95 22.00 -1.14
N ILE A 197 -6.69 22.15 -0.73
CA ILE A 197 -5.94 21.16 0.05
C ILE A 197 -5.30 21.83 1.28
N GLY A 198 -5.12 21.06 2.34
CA GLY A 198 -4.47 21.50 3.58
C GLY A 198 -5.08 22.73 4.21
N ASN A 199 -4.24 23.74 4.49
CA ASN A 199 -4.68 24.97 5.17
C ASN A 199 -5.78 25.68 4.38
N MET A 200 -5.73 25.66 3.05
CA MET A 200 -6.77 26.27 2.22
C MET A 200 -8.12 25.54 2.38
N ALA A 201 -8.11 24.21 2.37
CA ALA A 201 -9.31 23.41 2.60
C ALA A 201 -9.91 23.70 3.98
N GLN A 202 -9.07 23.72 5.02
CA GLN A 202 -9.46 24.04 6.39
C GLN A 202 -10.02 25.47 6.49
N SER A 203 -9.31 26.47 5.98
CA SER A 203 -9.75 27.87 6.02
C SER A 203 -11.10 28.06 5.33
N ILE A 204 -11.29 27.49 4.13
CA ILE A 204 -12.58 27.58 3.43
C ILE A 204 -13.67 26.90 4.26
N MET A 205 -13.44 25.68 4.77
CA MET A 205 -14.43 24.94 5.54
C MET A 205 -14.79 25.61 6.88
N TYR A 206 -13.83 26.26 7.55
CA TYR A 206 -14.03 26.85 8.87
C TYR A 206 -14.44 28.34 8.85
N CYS A 207 -14.07 29.09 7.80
CA CYS A 207 -14.47 30.50 7.65
C CYS A 207 -15.82 30.70 6.98
N SER A 208 -16.31 29.72 6.22
CA SER A 208 -17.59 29.82 5.52
C SER A 208 -18.75 29.21 6.33
N ASP A 209 -19.97 29.68 6.07
CA ASP A 209 -21.22 29.06 6.54
C ASP A 209 -21.48 27.66 5.92
N LEU A 210 -20.51 27.08 5.19
CA LEU A 210 -20.57 25.73 4.61
C LEU A 210 -20.78 24.62 5.66
N LYS A 211 -20.58 24.92 6.95
CA LYS A 211 -20.90 24.04 8.08
C LYS A 211 -22.38 23.60 8.12
N LYS A 212 -23.29 24.23 7.36
CA LYS A 212 -24.72 23.87 7.30
C LYS A 212 -25.23 23.69 5.87
N GLY A 213 -25.06 22.49 5.32
CA GLY A 213 -25.96 21.98 4.27
C GLY A 213 -25.67 22.42 2.84
N ALA A 214 -24.44 22.86 2.53
CA ALA A 214 -24.03 23.07 1.16
C ALA A 214 -23.78 21.71 0.48
N LYS A 215 -24.85 21.14 -0.11
CA LYS A 215 -24.91 19.77 -0.68
C LYS A 215 -23.84 19.41 -1.72
N ASN A 216 -23.06 20.38 -2.17
CA ASN A 216 -22.08 20.22 -3.25
C ASN A 216 -20.63 20.20 -2.75
N PHE A 217 -20.39 20.47 -1.46
CA PHE A 217 -19.03 20.44 -0.93
C PHE A 217 -18.80 19.17 -0.13
N ILE A 218 -17.63 18.58 -0.30
CA ILE A 218 -17.21 17.33 0.34
C ILE A 218 -15.88 17.62 1.00
N TYR A 219 -15.85 17.58 2.33
CA TYR A 219 -14.65 17.84 3.13
C TYR A 219 -14.20 16.60 3.88
N PHE A 220 -12.89 16.32 3.83
CA PHE A 220 -12.25 15.29 4.61
C PHE A 220 -10.97 15.80 5.24
N GLU A 221 -10.62 15.23 6.39
CA GLU A 221 -9.38 15.52 7.11
C GLU A 221 -8.90 14.29 7.88
N ARG A 222 -7.57 14.09 7.94
CA ARG A 222 -6.88 13.01 8.68
C ARG A 222 -7.38 11.61 8.32
N ILE A 223 -7.69 11.36 7.04
CA ILE A 223 -8.30 10.09 6.60
C ILE A 223 -7.37 8.88 6.77
N LYS A 224 -6.04 9.08 6.87
CA LYS A 224 -5.08 7.98 7.04
C LYS A 224 -5.27 7.23 8.36
N ASN A 225 -5.82 7.88 9.39
CA ASN A 225 -6.18 7.23 10.67
C ASN A 225 -7.10 6.02 10.48
N LEU A 226 -7.92 6.02 9.43
CA LEU A 226 -8.85 4.92 9.14
C LEU A 226 -8.12 3.68 8.58
N LEU A 227 -6.93 3.86 8.01
CA LEU A 227 -6.11 2.75 7.51
C LEU A 227 -5.37 2.02 8.63
N GLU A 228 -5.15 2.68 9.77
CA GLU A 228 -4.45 2.12 10.93
C GLU A 228 -5.39 1.50 11.96
N ARG A 229 -6.59 2.08 12.13
CA ARG A 229 -7.53 1.64 13.18
C ARG A 229 -8.26 0.33 12.86
N ASP A 230 -8.36 -0.04 11.59
CA ASP A 230 -9.25 -1.13 11.17
C ASP A 230 -8.47 -2.29 10.54
N ASN A 231 -8.44 -3.43 11.23
CA ASN A 231 -7.83 -4.66 10.71
C ASN A 231 -8.59 -5.24 9.50
N SER A 232 -9.74 -4.65 9.14
CA SER A 232 -10.65 -5.14 8.10
C SER A 232 -10.79 -4.23 6.88
N VAL A 233 -9.93 -3.20 6.73
CA VAL A 233 -9.96 -2.27 5.60
C VAL A 233 -9.98 -3.03 4.26
N ASN A 234 -10.95 -2.68 3.42
CA ASN A 234 -11.17 -3.26 2.10
C ASN A 234 -11.69 -2.19 1.12
N ARG A 235 -11.82 -2.53 -0.15
CA ARG A 235 -12.21 -1.58 -1.22
C ARG A 235 -13.55 -0.88 -0.97
N THR A 236 -14.44 -1.50 -0.20
CA THR A 236 -15.76 -0.96 0.14
C THR A 236 -15.80 -0.26 1.50
N THR A 237 -14.65 -0.07 2.16
CA THR A 237 -14.58 0.72 3.40
C THR A 237 -15.09 2.14 3.14
N GLU A 238 -16.12 2.51 3.89
CA GLU A 238 -16.79 3.80 3.79
C GLU A 238 -16.20 4.81 4.78
N VAL A 239 -16.23 6.08 4.40
CA VAL A 239 -15.89 7.22 5.25
C VAL A 239 -16.93 8.33 5.08
N SER A 240 -17.36 8.89 6.20
CA SER A 240 -18.28 10.02 6.23
C SER A 240 -17.53 11.33 6.02
N SER A 241 -18.05 12.18 5.13
CA SER A 241 -17.55 13.55 5.00
C SER A 241 -18.07 14.43 6.14
N PHE A 242 -17.28 15.40 6.58
CA PHE A 242 -17.70 16.39 7.58
C PHE A 242 -18.83 17.31 7.09
N THR A 243 -19.02 17.45 5.79
CA THR A 243 -20.14 18.19 5.17
C THR A 243 -21.35 17.29 4.90
N GLY A 244 -21.25 15.99 5.22
CA GLY A 244 -22.29 14.98 5.02
C GLY A 244 -22.06 14.10 3.79
N GLY A 245 -22.71 12.93 3.79
CA GLY A 245 -22.54 11.89 2.77
C GLY A 245 -21.49 10.84 3.14
N SER A 246 -21.63 9.65 2.54
CA SER A 246 -20.71 8.52 2.68
C SER A 246 -20.00 8.27 1.34
N TYR A 247 -18.72 7.95 1.40
CA TYR A 247 -17.84 7.77 0.25
C TYR A 247 -16.86 6.64 0.49
N TYR A 248 -16.36 5.99 -0.57
CA TYR A 248 -15.32 4.97 -0.41
C TYR A 248 -13.98 5.60 -0.06
N LEU A 249 -13.33 5.10 1.00
CA LEU A 249 -12.06 5.61 1.50
C LEU A 249 -10.96 5.61 0.42
N ILE A 250 -10.91 4.57 -0.40
CA ILE A 250 -9.96 4.44 -1.51
C ILE A 250 -10.11 5.57 -2.54
N GLU A 251 -11.34 6.01 -2.83
CA GLU A 251 -11.60 7.12 -3.76
C GLU A 251 -11.17 8.45 -3.15
N VAL A 252 -11.37 8.66 -1.84
CA VAL A 252 -10.90 9.86 -1.14
C VAL A 252 -9.37 9.96 -1.18
N ILE A 253 -8.67 8.85 -0.94
CA ILE A 253 -7.21 8.77 -1.08
C ILE A 253 -6.81 9.07 -2.53
N ALA A 254 -7.51 8.49 -3.51
CA ALA A 254 -7.24 8.72 -4.92
C ALA A 254 -7.42 10.19 -5.34
N PHE A 255 -8.44 10.90 -4.82
CA PHE A 255 -8.61 12.34 -5.06
C PHE A 255 -7.46 13.17 -4.49
N ILE A 256 -6.99 12.83 -3.29
CA ILE A 256 -5.81 13.49 -2.70
C ILE A 256 -4.58 13.26 -3.59
N LEU A 257 -4.29 12.01 -3.95
CA LEU A 257 -3.15 11.67 -4.79
C LEU A 257 -3.24 12.32 -6.18
N THR A 258 -4.45 12.40 -6.76
CA THR A 258 -4.68 13.08 -8.05
C THR A 258 -4.31 14.55 -7.94
N HIS A 259 -4.76 15.23 -6.89
CA HIS A 259 -4.44 16.64 -6.68
C HIS A 259 -2.94 16.87 -6.41
N LEU A 260 -2.29 16.00 -5.64
CA LEU A 260 -0.84 16.08 -5.39
C LEU A 260 -0.03 15.88 -6.69
N LYS A 261 -0.47 14.96 -7.55
CA LYS A 261 0.10 14.77 -8.90
C LYS A 261 -0.06 16.03 -9.75
N GLU A 262 -1.25 16.62 -9.78
CA GLU A 262 -1.50 17.88 -10.52
C GLU A 262 -0.65 19.04 -10.00
N LYS A 263 -0.49 19.17 -8.68
CA LYS A 263 0.41 20.16 -8.07
C LYS A 263 1.85 20.00 -8.58
N LEU A 264 2.36 18.78 -8.65
CA LEU A 264 3.69 18.55 -9.20
C LEU A 264 3.76 18.84 -10.70
N LEU A 265 2.89 18.21 -11.50
CA LEU A 265 3.02 18.21 -12.95
C LEU A 265 2.59 19.54 -13.58
N THR A 266 1.47 20.11 -13.13
CA THR A 266 0.88 21.32 -13.72
C THR A 266 1.40 22.58 -13.02
N ASP A 267 1.36 22.64 -11.69
CA ASP A 267 1.72 23.87 -10.97
C ASP A 267 3.24 24.07 -10.90
N GLU A 268 4.01 23.06 -10.51
CA GLU A 268 5.47 23.18 -10.38
C GLU A 268 6.21 23.00 -11.72
N LEU A 269 5.88 21.94 -12.45
CA LEU A 269 6.62 21.55 -13.66
C LEU A 269 6.02 22.08 -14.96
N LYS A 270 4.91 22.83 -14.91
CA LYS A 270 4.28 23.49 -16.06
C LYS A 270 4.02 22.54 -17.23
N GLU A 271 3.62 21.31 -16.94
CA GLU A 271 3.31 20.23 -17.90
C GLU A 271 4.49 19.84 -18.81
N VAL A 272 5.73 20.21 -18.45
CA VAL A 272 6.94 19.79 -19.17
C VAL A 272 7.15 18.28 -19.07
N TYR A 273 6.70 17.68 -17.97
CA TYR A 273 6.77 16.25 -17.71
C TYR A 273 5.38 15.65 -17.58
N LYS A 274 5.27 14.38 -17.95
CA LYS A 274 4.09 13.56 -17.76
C LYS A 274 4.21 12.71 -16.50
N SER A 275 3.08 12.22 -16.00
CA SER A 275 3.07 11.32 -14.85
C SER A 275 3.85 10.02 -15.13
N THR A 276 3.81 9.54 -16.37
CA THR A 276 4.56 8.36 -16.82
C THR A 276 6.06 8.59 -16.90
N ASP A 277 6.57 9.82 -16.83
CA ASP A 277 8.02 10.07 -16.80
C ASP A 277 8.63 9.81 -15.41
N PHE A 278 7.79 9.71 -14.37
CA PHE A 278 8.23 9.57 -12.99
C PHE A 278 8.16 8.12 -12.48
N ASP A 279 9.16 7.73 -11.70
CA ASP A 279 9.03 6.63 -10.74
C ASP A 279 8.41 7.20 -9.45
N TRP A 280 7.19 6.76 -9.14
CA TRP A 280 6.43 7.22 -7.98
C TRP A 280 6.71 6.38 -6.75
N VAL A 281 6.97 7.08 -5.64
CA VAL A 281 7.16 6.48 -4.32
C VAL A 281 6.12 7.06 -3.37
N ILE A 282 5.38 6.19 -2.66
CA ILE A 282 4.49 6.63 -1.57
C ILE A 282 5.01 6.03 -0.27
N THR A 283 5.23 6.87 0.73
CA THR A 283 5.63 6.39 2.07
C THR A 283 4.42 5.82 2.81
N VAL A 284 4.62 4.70 3.50
CA VAL A 284 3.60 4.05 4.32
C VAL A 284 4.18 3.60 5.66
N PRO A 285 3.37 3.56 6.73
CA PRO A 285 3.81 3.09 8.04
C PRO A 285 4.24 1.62 8.00
N ALA A 286 5.29 1.27 8.75
CA ALA A 286 5.74 -0.12 8.86
C ALA A 286 4.73 -1.03 9.57
N ILE A 287 3.86 -0.48 10.41
CA ILE A 287 2.81 -1.22 11.11
C ILE A 287 1.65 -1.63 10.18
N TRP A 288 1.53 -1.04 8.99
CA TRP A 288 0.45 -1.37 8.07
C TRP A 288 0.49 -2.83 7.63
N LYS A 289 -0.70 -3.41 7.49
CA LYS A 289 -0.88 -4.74 6.92
C LYS A 289 -0.94 -4.69 5.38
N ALA A 290 -0.91 -5.87 4.76
CA ALA A 290 -0.95 -6.02 3.31
C ALA A 290 -2.19 -5.34 2.67
N ARG A 291 -3.36 -5.43 3.31
CA ARG A 291 -4.60 -4.79 2.82
C ARG A 291 -4.51 -3.26 2.75
N ALA A 292 -3.99 -2.61 3.78
CA ALA A 292 -3.81 -1.15 3.79
C ALA A 292 -2.81 -0.72 2.70
N ARG A 293 -1.68 -1.44 2.56
CA ARG A 293 -0.71 -1.23 1.47
C ARG A 293 -1.34 -1.43 0.09
N ARG A 294 -2.17 -2.47 -0.07
CA ARG A 294 -2.88 -2.74 -1.32
C ARG A 294 -3.88 -1.64 -1.65
N MET A 295 -4.63 -1.15 -0.67
CA MET A 295 -5.55 -0.02 -0.87
C MET A 295 -4.80 1.24 -1.32
N MET A 296 -3.66 1.57 -0.71
CA MET A 296 -2.84 2.71 -1.13
C MET A 296 -2.36 2.56 -2.58
N ARG A 297 -1.91 1.35 -2.95
CA ARG A 297 -1.50 1.05 -4.33
C ARG A 297 -2.66 1.19 -5.33
N GLU A 298 -3.84 0.67 -4.99
CA GLU A 298 -5.01 0.80 -5.87
C GLU A 298 -5.48 2.25 -5.98
N ALA A 299 -5.44 3.03 -4.89
CA ALA A 299 -5.72 4.47 -4.93
C ALA A 299 -4.74 5.23 -5.83
N ALA A 300 -3.45 4.86 -5.82
CA ALA A 300 -2.43 5.43 -6.70
C ALA A 300 -2.71 5.16 -8.19
N TYR A 301 -3.18 3.96 -8.54
CA TYR A 301 -3.61 3.67 -9.91
C TYR A 301 -4.88 4.45 -10.29
N MET A 302 -5.86 4.56 -9.39
CA MET A 302 -7.05 5.40 -9.60
C MET A 302 -6.70 6.87 -9.80
N ALA A 303 -5.65 7.35 -9.13
CA ALA A 303 -5.11 8.69 -9.30
C ALA A 303 -4.31 8.89 -10.60
N GLY A 304 -4.06 7.82 -11.35
CA GLY A 304 -3.27 7.86 -12.58
C GLY A 304 -1.82 8.25 -12.33
N LEU A 305 -1.21 7.85 -11.21
CA LEU A 305 0.21 8.17 -10.95
C LEU A 305 1.11 7.51 -12.02
N THR A 306 0.82 6.28 -12.42
CA THR A 306 1.66 5.53 -13.37
C THR A 306 1.15 5.54 -14.81
N SER A 307 0.20 6.43 -15.14
CA SER A 307 -0.39 6.54 -16.47
C SER A 307 -0.61 8.01 -16.87
N ASP A 308 -0.85 8.27 -18.15
CA ASP A 308 -1.20 9.61 -18.65
C ASP A 308 -2.69 9.96 -18.40
N ALA A 309 -3.41 9.15 -17.61
CA ALA A 309 -4.81 9.40 -17.29
C ALA A 309 -4.94 10.57 -16.29
N PRO A 310 -6.02 11.38 -16.39
CA PRO A 310 -6.24 12.52 -15.48
C PRO A 310 -6.38 12.07 -14.02
N GLY A 311 -6.79 10.83 -13.77
CA GLY A 311 -7.08 10.31 -12.43
C GLY A 311 -8.58 10.26 -12.15
N ILE A 312 -8.94 10.14 -10.87
CA ILE A 312 -10.35 10.07 -10.47
C ILE A 312 -11.02 11.44 -10.59
N THR A 313 -12.22 11.47 -11.18
CA THR A 313 -12.98 12.72 -11.42
C THR A 313 -14.39 12.69 -10.86
N ARG A 314 -14.82 11.56 -10.29
CA ARG A 314 -16.13 11.39 -9.66
C ARG A 314 -16.06 10.30 -8.59
N PHE A 315 -16.90 10.41 -7.57
CA PHE A 315 -17.12 9.33 -6.62
C PHE A 315 -18.09 8.29 -7.17
N THR A 316 -17.85 7.03 -6.84
CA THR A 316 -18.81 5.94 -7.05
C THR A 316 -19.89 6.02 -5.97
N PRO A 317 -21.19 5.93 -6.32
CA PRO A 317 -22.25 5.87 -5.32
C PRO A 317 -22.05 4.68 -4.39
N VAL A 318 -22.00 4.94 -3.09
CA VAL A 318 -21.90 3.90 -2.06
C VAL A 318 -23.03 2.87 -2.23
N GLY A 319 -22.66 1.59 -2.11
CA GLY A 319 -23.53 0.44 -2.38
C GLY A 319 -23.46 -0.07 -3.82
N SER A 320 -22.79 0.66 -4.72
CA SER A 320 -22.52 0.20 -6.09
C SER A 320 -21.21 -0.59 -6.15
N PRO A 321 -21.05 -1.56 -7.06
CA PRO A 321 -19.79 -2.25 -7.25
C PRO A 321 -18.68 -1.25 -7.62
N LEU A 322 -17.61 -1.22 -6.81
CA LEU A 322 -16.42 -0.43 -7.11
C LEU A 322 -15.51 -1.27 -8.03
N PRO A 323 -15.24 -0.87 -9.28
CA PRO A 323 -14.40 -1.63 -10.21
C PRO A 323 -12.93 -1.56 -9.80
N ARG A 324 -12.20 -2.67 -9.95
CA ARG A 324 -10.76 -2.70 -9.64
C ARG A 324 -10.01 -1.81 -10.63
N PRO A 325 -9.13 -0.91 -10.17
CA PRO A 325 -8.33 -0.11 -11.09
C PRO A 325 -7.36 -1.01 -11.84
N GLU A 326 -7.10 -0.65 -13.10
CA GLU A 326 -6.08 -1.30 -13.92
C GLU A 326 -4.68 -0.94 -13.39
N GLU A 327 -3.82 -1.95 -13.22
CA GLU A 327 -2.44 -1.77 -12.76
C GLU A 327 -1.54 -1.42 -13.96
N VAL A 328 -1.55 -0.16 -14.38
CA VAL A 328 -0.74 0.34 -15.51
C VAL A 328 0.68 0.67 -15.03
N ASN A 329 1.72 0.25 -15.76
CA ASN A 329 3.14 0.47 -15.43
C ASN A 329 3.49 0.22 -13.94
N PRO A 330 3.19 -0.97 -13.38
CA PRO A 330 3.34 -1.25 -11.96
C PRO A 330 4.79 -1.11 -11.46
N GLU A 331 5.78 -1.23 -12.35
CA GLU A 331 7.20 -1.02 -12.06
C GLU A 331 7.53 0.43 -11.68
N LYS A 332 6.69 1.40 -12.07
CA LYS A 332 6.85 2.83 -11.74
C LYS A 332 6.19 3.23 -10.43
N LEU A 333 5.69 2.27 -9.63
CA LEU A 333 5.07 2.54 -8.33
C LEU A 333 5.65 1.69 -7.22
N SER A 334 6.39 2.34 -6.33
CA SER A 334 6.94 1.76 -5.11
C SER A 334 6.23 2.28 -3.86
N LEU A 335 6.01 1.38 -2.90
CA LEU A 335 5.67 1.79 -1.54
C LEU A 335 6.94 1.65 -0.70
N ALA A 336 7.33 2.73 -0.02
CA ALA A 336 8.50 2.74 0.84
C ALA A 336 8.07 2.80 2.31
N LEU A 337 8.73 2.06 3.18
CA LEU A 337 8.42 2.12 4.61
C LEU A 337 8.97 3.42 5.19
N GLU A 338 8.11 4.21 5.85
CA GLU A 338 8.46 5.44 6.55
C GLU A 338 9.74 5.31 7.40
N PRO A 339 9.90 4.30 8.28
CA PRO A 339 11.11 4.20 9.09
C PRO A 339 12.36 3.84 8.29
N GLU A 340 12.25 3.14 7.16
CA GLU A 340 13.40 2.85 6.31
C GLU A 340 13.87 4.12 5.58
N VAL A 341 12.94 4.88 5.02
CA VAL A 341 13.23 6.15 4.33
C VAL A 341 13.79 7.17 5.32
N ALA A 342 13.19 7.30 6.50
CA ALA A 342 13.66 8.18 7.57
C ALA A 342 15.10 7.82 7.99
N ALA A 343 15.40 6.53 8.14
CA ALA A 343 16.75 6.09 8.48
C ALA A 343 17.78 6.38 7.38
N ILE A 344 17.42 6.17 6.11
CA ILE A 344 18.30 6.48 4.97
C ILE A 344 18.61 7.98 4.95
N TYR A 345 17.57 8.81 5.09
CA TYR A 345 17.72 10.27 5.11
C TYR A 345 18.56 10.73 6.31
N ALA A 346 18.27 10.24 7.52
CA ALA A 346 19.02 10.58 8.73
C ALA A 346 20.50 10.15 8.64
N GLN A 347 20.80 9.00 8.02
CA GLN A 347 22.18 8.57 7.77
C GLN A 347 22.88 9.47 6.75
N HIS A 348 22.19 9.89 5.68
CA HIS A 348 22.76 10.79 4.69
C HIS A 348 23.05 12.18 5.28
N GLN A 349 22.15 12.71 6.11
CA GLN A 349 22.27 14.04 6.71
C GLN A 349 23.06 14.03 8.04
N SER A 350 23.59 12.88 8.46
CA SER A 350 24.24 12.77 9.76
C SER A 350 25.57 13.53 9.79
N GLU A 351 25.69 14.49 10.70
CA GLU A 351 26.97 15.15 11.02
C GLU A 351 27.79 14.33 12.04
N VAL A 352 27.27 13.20 12.51
CA VAL A 352 27.93 12.37 13.50
C VAL A 352 29.17 11.70 12.89
N SER A 353 30.34 11.99 13.47
CA SER A 353 31.59 11.38 13.05
C SER A 353 31.65 9.90 13.41
N GLY A 354 31.99 9.04 12.44
CA GLY A 354 32.18 7.60 12.64
C GLY A 354 31.44 6.76 11.59
N THR A 355 31.52 5.43 11.74
CA THR A 355 30.74 4.52 10.90
C THR A 355 29.28 4.51 11.38
N PRO A 356 28.29 4.59 10.48
CA PRO A 356 26.89 4.48 10.87
C PRO A 356 26.63 3.21 11.68
N PRO A 357 25.79 3.28 12.73
CA PRO A 357 25.50 2.13 13.57
C PRO A 357 24.86 1.02 12.73
N GLN A 358 25.26 -0.22 12.97
CA GLN A 358 24.67 -1.39 12.31
C GLN A 358 23.27 -1.69 12.84
N ARG A 359 22.96 -1.30 14.07
CA ARG A 359 21.64 -1.43 14.68
C ARG A 359 21.15 -0.08 15.15
N TYR A 360 19.91 0.26 14.82
CA TYR A 360 19.34 1.56 15.16
C TYR A 360 17.84 1.44 15.38
N MET A 361 17.31 2.33 16.20
CA MET A 361 15.88 2.49 16.41
C MET A 361 15.41 3.73 15.67
N VAL A 362 14.30 3.62 14.95
CA VAL A 362 13.60 4.78 14.41
C VAL A 362 12.37 5.00 15.27
N VAL A 363 12.28 6.20 15.86
CA VAL A 363 11.12 6.67 16.61
C VAL A 363 10.48 7.78 15.78
N ASP A 364 9.36 7.46 15.16
CA ASP A 364 8.54 8.40 14.40
C ASP A 364 7.42 8.92 15.29
N ILE A 365 7.51 10.20 15.68
CA ILE A 365 6.50 10.87 16.50
C ILE A 365 5.77 11.89 15.62
N GLY A 366 4.74 11.42 14.94
CA GLY A 366 3.92 12.21 14.05
C GLY A 366 2.81 12.98 14.76
N GLY A 367 1.99 13.67 13.96
CA GLY A 367 0.82 14.36 14.47
C GLY A 367 -0.30 13.40 14.91
N GLY A 368 -0.47 12.27 14.23
CA GLY A 368 -1.51 11.27 14.57
C GLY A 368 -0.99 10.03 15.28
N THR A 369 0.25 9.63 15.01
CA THR A 369 0.80 8.34 15.44
C THR A 369 2.14 8.50 16.13
N VAL A 370 2.49 7.47 16.91
CA VAL A 370 3.85 7.20 17.33
C VAL A 370 4.19 5.81 16.86
N ASP A 371 5.22 5.67 16.03
CA ASP A 371 5.67 4.40 15.46
C ASP A 371 7.15 4.16 15.80
N ILE A 372 7.47 2.96 16.25
CA ILE A 372 8.80 2.55 16.69
C ILE A 372 9.20 1.29 15.93
N THR A 373 10.37 1.35 15.32
CA THR A 373 11.00 0.19 14.65
C THR A 373 12.46 0.07 15.06
N VAL A 374 12.94 -1.17 15.11
CA VAL A 374 14.35 -1.47 15.36
C VAL A 374 14.89 -2.20 14.14
N HIS A 375 15.93 -1.65 13.55
CA HIS A 375 16.56 -2.14 12.33
C HIS A 375 17.97 -2.66 12.60
N ASP A 376 18.36 -3.70 11.86
CA ASP A 376 19.71 -4.25 11.82
C ASP A 376 20.18 -4.33 10.37
N LYS A 377 21.34 -3.73 10.10
CA LYS A 377 22.01 -3.56 8.80
C LYS A 377 23.28 -4.42 8.68
N SER A 378 23.60 -5.24 9.68
CA SER A 378 24.82 -6.08 9.72
C SER A 378 25.06 -6.90 8.43
N ASN A 379 23.98 -7.29 7.74
CA ASN A 379 24.03 -8.10 6.51
C ASN A 379 23.95 -7.28 5.21
N ARG A 380 24.31 -5.98 5.23
CA ARG A 380 24.17 -5.03 4.09
C ARG A 380 22.74 -4.82 3.58
N ARG A 381 21.74 -5.37 4.28
CA ARG A 381 20.30 -5.15 4.05
C ARG A 381 19.68 -4.66 5.35
N ILE A 382 18.72 -3.75 5.26
CA ILE A 382 17.92 -3.34 6.41
C ILE A 382 16.96 -4.49 6.72
N SER A 383 17.00 -4.97 7.97
CA SER A 383 16.10 -5.99 8.48
C SER A 383 15.46 -5.51 9.78
N VAL A 384 14.18 -5.83 9.96
CA VAL A 384 13.43 -5.48 11.17
C VAL A 384 13.75 -6.51 12.26
N VAL A 385 14.22 -6.05 13.43
CA VAL A 385 14.64 -6.91 14.56
C VAL A 385 13.44 -7.38 15.38
N LEU A 386 12.45 -6.50 15.57
CA LEU A 386 11.23 -6.77 16.33
C LEU A 386 10.03 -6.25 15.52
N PRO A 387 8.84 -6.89 15.63
CA PRO A 387 7.63 -6.37 14.99
C PRO A 387 7.45 -4.86 15.26
N PRO A 388 7.17 -4.04 14.23
CA PRO A 388 6.91 -2.62 14.41
C PRO A 388 5.84 -2.38 15.46
N MET A 389 6.09 -1.42 16.35
CA MET A 389 5.16 -1.02 17.39
C MET A 389 4.62 0.36 17.08
N GLY A 390 3.33 0.59 17.31
CA GLY A 390 2.75 1.89 17.05
C GLY A 390 1.44 2.11 17.78
N ASN A 391 1.07 3.38 17.98
CA ASN A 391 -0.18 3.77 18.60
C ASN A 391 -0.67 5.13 18.04
N THR A 392 -1.87 5.56 18.46
CA THR A 392 -2.48 6.83 18.02
C THR A 392 -2.20 8.00 18.98
N TRP A 393 -1.07 8.00 19.68
CA TRP A 393 -0.74 9.01 20.70
C TRP A 393 0.11 10.17 20.13
N GLY A 394 -0.06 10.49 18.84
CA GLY A 394 0.65 11.60 18.20
C GLY A 394 0.29 12.97 18.79
N GLY A 395 0.97 14.02 18.32
CA GLY A 395 0.83 15.38 18.88
C GLY A 395 -0.60 15.96 18.89
N THR A 396 -1.48 15.46 18.04
CA THR A 396 -2.91 15.84 18.02
C THR A 396 -3.61 15.45 19.32
N THR A 397 -3.31 14.27 19.88
CA THR A 397 -3.88 13.78 21.14
C THR A 397 -3.51 14.70 22.30
N ILE A 398 -2.29 15.27 22.27
CA ILE A 398 -1.84 16.26 23.24
C ILE A 398 -2.66 17.55 23.11
N ASN A 399 -2.88 18.04 21.89
CA ASN A 399 -3.64 19.25 21.62
C ASN A 399 -5.13 19.14 22.01
N GLU A 400 -5.70 17.93 21.90
CA GLU A 400 -7.11 17.65 22.20
C GLU A 400 -7.36 17.32 23.68
N THR A 401 -6.29 17.09 24.47
CA THR A 401 -6.41 16.85 25.91
C THR A 401 -6.71 18.18 26.64
N PRO A 402 -7.84 18.29 27.39
CA PRO A 402 -8.16 19.51 28.10
C PRO A 402 -7.06 19.86 29.11
N THR A 403 -6.51 21.08 29.03
CA THR A 403 -5.56 21.58 30.03
C THR A 403 -6.26 21.66 31.38
N VAL A 404 -6.02 20.69 32.24
CA VAL A 404 -6.33 20.81 33.66
C VAL A 404 -5.30 21.78 34.25
N HIS A 405 -5.77 23.00 34.57
CA HIS A 405 -5.05 24.14 35.15
C HIS A 405 -4.26 25.04 34.17
N GLY A 406 -4.92 26.09 33.67
CA GLY A 406 -4.38 27.46 33.59
C GLY A 406 -3.11 27.74 32.76
N LEU A 407 -2.50 26.75 32.15
CA LEU A 407 -1.36 26.90 31.26
C LEU A 407 -1.88 27.00 29.82
N ALA A 408 -1.43 28.03 29.10
CA ALA A 408 -1.68 28.18 27.68
C ALA A 408 -1.27 26.89 26.94
N PRO A 409 -1.95 26.54 25.83
CA PRO A 409 -1.60 25.36 25.05
C PRO A 409 -0.11 25.44 24.69
N ILE A 410 0.68 24.49 25.19
CA ILE A 410 2.02 24.27 24.68
C ILE A 410 1.81 23.74 23.27
N ALA A 411 2.05 24.58 22.27
CA ALA A 411 2.24 24.11 20.91
C ALA A 411 3.48 23.20 20.94
N ALA A 412 3.27 21.92 21.22
CA ALA A 412 4.31 20.93 21.15
C ALA A 412 4.59 20.72 19.67
N MET A 413 5.50 21.52 19.13
CA MET A 413 6.16 21.25 17.86
C MET A 413 7.04 20.02 18.08
N VAL A 414 6.43 18.83 18.13
CA VAL A 414 7.18 17.57 18.14
C VAL A 414 7.61 17.36 16.69
N HIS A 415 8.79 17.86 16.37
CA HIS A 415 9.55 17.49 15.19
C HIS A 415 10.71 16.63 15.68
N ALA A 416 10.52 15.32 15.63
CA ALA A 416 11.59 14.38 15.91
C ALA A 416 11.30 13.09 15.15
N HIS A 417 11.77 13.01 13.90
CA HIS A 417 12.22 11.72 13.37
C HIS A 417 13.63 11.53 13.92
N THR A 418 13.74 10.92 15.10
CA THR A 418 15.06 10.64 15.68
C THR A 418 15.39 9.18 15.46
N ALA A 419 16.39 8.93 14.61
CA ALA A 419 17.08 7.65 14.61
C ALA A 419 18.02 7.62 15.82
N ILE A 420 17.70 6.82 16.82
CA ILE A 420 18.53 6.64 18.01
C ILE A 420 19.42 5.42 17.79
N ALA A 421 20.74 5.63 17.83
CA ALA A 421 21.70 4.53 17.90
C ALA A 421 21.59 3.86 19.28
N VAL A 422 21.42 2.54 19.33
CA VAL A 422 21.33 1.77 20.58
C VAL A 422 22.63 1.01 20.82
#